data_AF-A0A2Z4UN08-F1
#
_entry.id   AF-A0A2Z4UN08-F1
#
_cell.length_a   1.000
_cell.length_b   1.000
_cell.length_c   1.000
_cell.angle_alpha   90.00
_cell.angle_beta   90.00
_cell.angle_gamma   90.00
#
_symmetry.space_group_name_H-M   'P 1'
#
loop_
_entity.id
_entity.type
_entity.pdbx_description
1 polymer ?
#
loop_
_entity_poly.entity_id
_entity_poly.type
_entity_poly.pdbx_seq_one_letter_code
_entity_poly.pdbx_strand_id
1 'polypeptide(L)' 'MAISEDTTQTNPDVSQTARTLVGQYGDDAAVIATLRAAELAATGNVDGLFFWDSVIELIEDMAEGKAPQDA' A
#
# COMPACT_ATOMS: atom_id res chain seq x y z
N MET A 1 17.69 -20.50 -19.09
CA MET A 1 18.04 -19.48 -18.07
C MET A 1 16.73 -19.04 -17.47
N ALA A 2 16.42 -19.50 -16.25
CA ALA A 2 15.18 -19.16 -15.57
C ALA A 2 15.31 -17.71 -15.10
N ILE A 3 14.52 -16.80 -15.68
CA ILE A 3 14.27 -15.51 -15.07
C ILE A 3 13.24 -15.76 -13.97
N SER A 4 13.74 -15.98 -12.75
CA SER A 4 12.88 -15.85 -11.58
C SER A 4 12.59 -14.36 -11.43
N GLU A 5 11.41 -13.95 -11.88
CA GLU A 5 10.88 -12.61 -11.59
C GLU A 5 10.54 -12.55 -10.10
N ASP A 6 11.53 -12.20 -9.28
CA ASP A 6 11.30 -11.73 -7.92
C ASP A 6 10.58 -10.37 -8.02
N THR A 7 9.24 -10.37 -7.96
CA THR A 7 8.43 -9.14 -7.97
C THR A 7 7.60 -8.98 -6.71
N THR A 8 7.85 -9.79 -5.68
CA THR A 8 7.49 -9.52 -4.27
C THR A 8 8.25 -8.33 -3.66
N GLN A 9 8.82 -7.45 -4.47
CA GLN A 9 9.54 -6.28 -4.01
C GLN A 9 8.59 -5.08 -3.93
N THR A 10 7.77 -5.05 -2.88
CA THR A 10 6.99 -3.87 -2.51
C THR A 10 7.89 -2.63 -2.49
N ASN A 11 7.52 -1.57 -3.21
CA ASN A 11 8.27 -0.31 -3.25
C ASN A 11 8.53 0.18 -1.81
N PRO A 12 9.79 0.50 -1.42
CA PRO A 12 10.11 0.93 -0.06
C PRO A 12 9.25 2.09 0.43
N ASP A 13 8.90 3.04 -0.43
CA ASP A 13 8.07 4.19 -0.10
C ASP A 13 6.62 3.80 0.22
N VAL A 14 6.07 2.82 -0.52
CA VAL A 14 4.74 2.25 -0.27
C VAL A 14 4.74 1.55 1.09
N SER A 15 5.76 0.73 1.36
CA SER A 15 5.87 -0.03 2.61
C SER A 15 6.02 0.87 3.83
N GLN A 16 6.82 1.93 3.74
CA GLN A 16 7.02 2.88 4.83
C GLN A 16 5.74 3.69 5.08
N THR A 17 5.06 4.12 4.02
CA THR A 17 3.81 4.87 4.13
C THR A 17 2.71 4.03 4.77
N ALA A 18 2.52 2.79 4.31
CA ALA A 18 1.53 1.86 4.85
C ALA A 18 1.77 1.60 6.35
N ARG A 19 3.01 1.28 6.75
CA ARG A 19 3.37 1.08 8.17
C ARG A 19 3.15 2.34 9.01
N THR A 20 3.44 3.51 8.46
CA THR A 20 3.22 4.79 9.14
C THR A 20 1.73 5.02 9.38
N LEU A 21 0.89 4.77 8.38
CA LEU A 21 -0.56 4.93 8.51
C LEU A 21 -1.16 3.93 9.50
N VAL A 22 -0.78 2.66 9.42
CA VAL A 22 -1.21 1.64 10.40
C VAL A 22 -0.77 2.02 11.81
N GLY A 23 0.47 2.51 11.98
CA GLY A 23 0.95 2.94 13.29
C GLY A 23 0.23 4.16 13.87
N GLN A 24 -0.29 5.05 13.02
CA GLN A 24 -0.98 6.27 13.45
C GLN A 24 -2.49 6.10 13.62
N TYR A 25 -3.11 5.31 12.74
CA TYR A 25 -4.57 5.24 12.59
C TYR A 25 -5.13 3.83 12.82
N GLY A 26 -4.29 2.79 12.97
CA GLY A 26 -4.74 1.43 13.20
C GLY A 26 -5.68 0.95 12.09
N ASP A 27 -6.87 0.49 12.50
CA ASP A 27 -7.91 -0.02 11.60
C ASP A 27 -8.41 1.04 10.59
N ASP A 28 -8.27 2.34 10.91
CA ASP A 28 -8.69 3.43 10.02
C ASP A 28 -7.65 3.74 8.92
N ALA A 29 -6.47 3.11 8.94
CA ALA A 29 -5.38 3.42 7.99
C ALA A 29 -5.80 3.28 6.52
N ALA A 30 -6.56 2.24 6.17
CA ALA A 30 -7.08 2.02 4.82
C ALA A 30 -8.08 3.10 4.41
N VAL A 31 -8.93 3.56 5.34
CA VAL A 31 -9.88 4.65 5.10
C VAL A 31 -9.15 5.95 4.80
N ILE A 32 -8.13 6.29 5.59
CA ILE A 32 -7.32 7.50 5.37
C ILE A 32 -6.60 7.44 4.01
N ALA A 33 -6.01 6.29 3.67
CA ALA A 33 -5.35 6.09 2.38
C ALA A 33 -6.34 6.23 1.20
N THR A 34 -7.54 5.68 1.33
CA THR A 34 -8.61 5.77 0.32
C THR A 34 -9.07 7.21 0.10
N LEU A 35 -9.24 8.00 1.17
CA LEU A 35 -9.60 9.41 1.05
C LEU A 35 -8.53 10.21 0.28
N ARG A 36 -7.24 9.89 0.54
CA ARG A 36 -6.13 10.53 -0.16
C ARG A 36 -6.06 10.13 -1.63
N ALA A 37 -6.28 8.85 -1.94
CA ALA A 37 -6.40 8.36 -3.31
C ALA A 37 -7.52 9.09 -4.07
N ALA A 38 -8.69 9.22 -3.46
CA ALA A 38 -9.85 9.91 -4.06
C ALA A 38 -9.57 11.39 -4.34
N GLU A 39 -8.87 12.09 -3.45
CA GLU A 39 -8.45 13.49 -3.66
C GLU A 39 -7.49 13.63 -4.86
N LEU A 40 -6.55 12.70 -5.00
CA LEU A 40 -5.59 12.69 -6.11
C LEU A 40 -6.28 12.35 -7.43
N ALA A 41 -7.22 11.41 -7.42
CA ALA A 41 -8.06 11.12 -8.57
C ALA A 41 -8.87 12.36 -9.01
N ALA A 42 -9.49 13.06 -8.06
CA ALA A 42 -10.30 14.25 -8.33
C ALA A 42 -9.49 15.42 -8.91
N THR A 43 -8.20 15.51 -8.56
CA THR A 43 -7.28 16.54 -9.08
C THR A 43 -6.54 16.12 -10.34
N GLY A 44 -6.78 14.90 -10.84
CA GLY A 44 -6.14 14.36 -12.05
C GLY A 44 -4.70 13.88 -11.84
N ASN A 45 -4.26 13.71 -10.59
CA ASN A 45 -2.93 13.18 -10.26
C ASN A 45 -2.94 11.64 -10.30
N VAL A 46 -2.81 11.09 -11.50
CA VAL A 46 -2.87 9.65 -11.75
C VAL A 46 -1.70 8.89 -11.14
N ASP A 47 -0.48 9.44 -11.18
CA ASP A 47 0.70 8.80 -10.58
C ASP A 47 0.57 8.72 -9.06
N GLY A 48 0.05 9.79 -8.45
CA GLY A 48 -0.30 9.82 -7.03
C GLY A 48 -1.36 8.79 -6.70
N LEU A 49 -2.44 8.71 -7.49
CA LEU A 49 -3.49 7.70 -7.32
C LEU A 49 -2.90 6.28 -7.32
N PHE A 50 -2.08 5.93 -8.31
CA PHE A 50 -1.46 4.61 -8.42
C PHE A 50 -0.58 4.26 -7.21
N PHE A 51 0.18 5.23 -6.70
CA PHE A 51 0.95 5.05 -5.47
C PHE A 51 0.04 4.74 -4.27
N TRP A 52 -1.05 5.49 -4.11
CA TRP A 52 -1.97 5.31 -2.98
C TRP A 52 -2.79 4.02 -3.09
N ASP A 53 -3.15 3.58 -4.29
CA ASP A 53 -3.75 2.25 -4.51
C ASP A 53 -2.82 1.13 -4.02
N SER A 54 -1.52 1.23 -4.33
CA SER A 54 -0.51 0.27 -3.84
C SER A 54 -0.36 0.29 -2.31
N VAL A 55 -0.52 1.47 -1.69
CA VAL A 55 -0.50 1.61 -0.22
C VAL A 55 -1.74 0.97 0.40
N ILE A 56 -2.92 1.14 -0.20
CA ILE A 56 -4.19 0.56 0.28
C ILE A 56 -4.10 -0.96 0.23
N GLU A 57 -3.69 -1.54 -0.90
CA GLU A 57 -3.54 -2.99 -1.07
C GLU A 57 -2.62 -3.58 0.01
N LEU A 58 -1.48 -2.93 0.28
CA LEU A 58 -0.56 -3.38 1.31
C LEU A 58 -1.17 -3.27 2.73
N ILE A 59 -1.94 -2.22 3.03
CA ILE A 59 -2.62 -2.08 4.33
C ILE A 59 -3.64 -3.19 4.52
N GLU A 60 -4.43 -3.49 3.48
CA GLU A 60 -5.42 -4.57 3.51
C GLU A 60 -4.77 -5.94 3.67
N ASP A 61 -3.68 -6.23 2.95
CA ASP A 61 -2.91 -7.46 3.10
C ASP A 61 -2.32 -7.62 4.52
N MET A 62 -1.81 -6.53 5.11
CA MET A 62 -1.34 -6.52 6.50
C MET A 62 -2.48 -6.79 7.50
N ALA A 63 -3.67 -6.25 7.24
CA ALA A 63 -4.84 -6.41 8.11
C ALA A 63 -5.46 -7.82 8.03
N GLU A 64 -5.46 -8.43 6.84
CA GLU A 64 -5.89 -9.83 6.64
C GLU A 64 -4.92 -10.86 7.23
N GLY A 65 -3.75 -10.43 7.73
CA GLY A 65 -2.75 -11.35 8.25
C GLY A 65 -2.01 -12.13 7.17
N LYS A 66 -2.00 -11.65 5.91
CA LYS A 66 -0.98 -12.05 4.93
C LYS A 66 0.35 -11.35 5.25
N ALA A 67 0.89 -11.63 6.44
CA ALA A 67 2.32 -11.51 6.64
C ALA A 67 3.01 -12.43 5.61
N PRO A 68 4.19 -12.06 5.05
CA PRO A 68 4.99 -13.00 4.29
C PRO A 68 5.16 -14.24 5.15
N GLN A 69 4.59 -15.34 4.67
CA GLN A 69 4.50 -16.60 5.38
C GLN A 69 5.89 -16.95 5.90
N ASP A 70 6.00 -17.14 7.21
CA ASP A 70 7.23 -17.50 7.90
C ASP A 70 8.05 -18.52 7.08
N ALA A 71 9.25 -18.09 6.66
CA ALA A 71 10.26 -18.91 6.02
C ALA A 71 11.32 -19.36 7.03
#